data_AF-A0A1C3W264-F1
#
_entry.id   AF-A0A1C3W264-F1
#
_cell.length_a   1.000
_cell.length_b   1.000
_cell.length_c   1.000
_cell.angle_alpha   90.00
_cell.angle_beta   90.00
_cell.angle_gamma   90.00
#
_symmetry.space_group_name_H-M   'P 1'
#
loop_
_entity.id
_entity.type
_entity.pdbx_description
1 polymer ?
#
loop_
_entity_poly.entity_id
_entity_poly.type
_entity_poly.pdbx_seq_one_letter_code
_entity_poly.pdbx_strand_id
1 'polypeptide(L)'
;MKNSQTGVSAYSIDGDETETELEIIGRFMTRLKVKNLPRNYQLFHEALYGQDRGLAEEIEALGPLPSQNGLDEIGLKHHLVSHCGLVARKSESDAAEMLREVADQLAKGLMKKQHFAREVERSPKVSATLDNLNASLSNLMLYETELTERLKTCAKPQKPARSTNA
;
A
#
# COMPACT_ATOMS: atom_id res chain seq x y z
N MET A 1 17.52 -11.99 60.98
CA MET A 1 16.31 -11.35 60.40
C MET A 1 15.50 -12.44 59.73
N LYS A 2 14.20 -12.47 60.00
CA LYS A 2 13.29 -13.60 59.73
C LYS A 2 12.98 -13.75 58.24
N ASN A 3 12.90 -15.02 57.85
CA ASN A 3 12.50 -15.60 56.57
C ASN A 3 11.07 -15.22 56.17
N SER A 4 10.84 -15.01 54.88
CA SER A 4 9.50 -15.02 54.27
C SER A 4 9.57 -15.73 52.91
N GLN A 5 9.62 -17.06 52.97
CA GLN A 5 9.10 -17.93 51.91
C GLN A 5 7.61 -17.64 51.73
N THR A 6 7.23 -17.00 50.64
CA THR A 6 5.86 -17.07 50.12
C THR A 6 5.75 -18.36 49.32
N GLY A 7 5.24 -19.41 49.97
CA GLY A 7 4.81 -20.63 49.31
C GLY A 7 3.69 -20.30 48.33
N VAL A 8 3.95 -20.54 47.06
CA VAL A 8 2.89 -20.59 46.04
C VAL A 8 2.08 -21.85 46.35
N SER A 9 0.84 -21.62 46.77
CA SER A 9 -0.16 -22.64 47.06
C SER A 9 -0.28 -23.59 45.87
N ALA A 10 0.31 -24.78 45.99
CA ALA A 10 0.00 -25.89 45.13
C ALA A 10 -1.48 -26.18 45.29
N TYR A 11 -2.23 -26.14 44.19
CA TYR A 11 -3.58 -26.69 44.15
C TYR A 11 -3.48 -28.18 44.53
N SER A 12 -3.98 -28.52 45.72
CA SER A 12 -4.22 -29.91 46.12
C SER A 12 -5.35 -30.43 45.23
N ILE A 13 -4.99 -31.18 44.19
CA ILE A 13 -5.93 -31.99 43.42
C ILE A 13 -6.14 -33.26 44.25
N ASP A 14 -7.14 -33.24 45.13
CA ASP A 14 -7.68 -34.46 45.72
C ASP A 14 -8.24 -35.32 44.58
N GLY A 15 -7.79 -36.58 44.54
CA GLY A 15 -8.16 -37.54 43.53
C GLY A 15 -9.63 -37.95 43.67
N ASP A 16 -10.42 -37.53 42.70
CA ASP A 16 -11.50 -38.33 42.14
C ASP A 16 -11.16 -38.48 40.65
N GLU A 17 -11.12 -39.72 40.14
CA GLU A 17 -10.67 -40.11 38.79
C GLU A 17 -11.63 -39.61 37.69
N THR A 18 -11.91 -38.31 37.68
CA THR A 18 -12.67 -37.65 36.63
C THR A 18 -11.66 -37.12 35.62
N GLU A 19 -11.64 -37.75 34.44
CA GLU A 19 -10.86 -37.29 33.30
C GLU A 19 -11.13 -35.79 33.09
N THR A 20 -10.07 -34.99 33.07
CA THR A 20 -10.23 -33.54 32.92
C THR A 20 -10.81 -33.22 31.54
N GLU A 21 -11.57 -32.13 31.42
CA GLU A 21 -12.18 -31.72 30.14
C GLU A 21 -11.15 -31.62 29.01
N LEU A 22 -9.93 -31.17 29.33
CA LEU A 22 -8.81 -31.09 28.40
C LEU A 22 -8.30 -32.47 27.95
N GLU A 23 -8.29 -33.47 28.82
CA GLU A 23 -7.94 -34.85 28.48
C GLU A 23 -9.00 -35.47 27.57
N ILE A 24 -10.29 -35.24 27.87
CA ILE A 24 -11.41 -35.69 27.03
C ILE A 24 -11.29 -35.07 25.63
N ILE A 25 -11.17 -33.74 25.54
CA ILE A 25 -11.00 -33.03 24.27
C ILE A 25 -9.75 -33.52 23.54
N GLY A 26 -8.62 -33.67 24.25
CA GLY A 26 -7.37 -34.17 23.69
C GLY A 26 -7.50 -35.58 23.10
N ARG A 27 -8.29 -36.45 23.73
CA ARG A 27 -8.60 -37.79 23.23
C ARG A 27 -9.42 -37.73 21.94
N PHE A 28 -10.43 -36.86 21.87
CA PHE A 28 -11.21 -36.64 20.63
C PHE A 28 -10.34 -36.11 19.49
N MET A 29 -9.50 -35.11 19.76
CA MET A 29 -8.58 -34.53 18.78
C MET A 29 -7.58 -35.57 18.28
N THR A 30 -7.04 -36.39 19.18
CA THR A 30 -6.11 -37.48 18.83
C THR A 30 -6.80 -38.55 17.97
N ARG A 31 -8.03 -38.93 18.32
CA ARG A 31 -8.83 -39.91 17.56
C ARG A 31 -9.09 -39.45 16.13
N LEU A 32 -9.38 -38.17 15.94
CA LEU A 32 -9.61 -37.55 14.63
C LEU A 32 -8.32 -37.09 13.93
N LYS A 33 -7.14 -37.36 14.52
CA LYS A 33 -5.82 -36.92 14.03
C LYS A 33 -5.72 -35.41 13.79
N VAL A 34 -6.41 -34.62 14.61
CA VAL A 34 -6.37 -33.16 14.60
C VAL A 34 -5.17 -32.67 15.41
N LYS A 35 -4.53 -31.60 14.95
CA LYS A 35 -3.39 -31.00 15.66
C LYS A 35 -3.85 -30.35 16.97
N ASN A 36 -3.06 -30.51 18.04
CA ASN A 36 -3.26 -29.89 19.35
C ASN A 36 -2.95 -28.39 19.32
N LEU A 37 -3.83 -27.61 18.70
CA LEU A 37 -3.72 -26.16 18.57
C LEU A 37 -4.78 -25.48 19.44
N PRO A 38 -4.50 -24.32 20.07
CA PRO A 38 -5.46 -23.64 20.93
C PRO A 38 -6.84 -23.40 20.28
N ARG A 39 -6.89 -23.05 18.98
CA ARG A 39 -8.15 -22.87 18.26
C ARG A 39 -8.98 -24.16 18.14
N ASN A 40 -8.29 -25.29 17.96
CA ASN A 40 -8.95 -26.58 17.84
C ASN A 40 -9.51 -26.98 19.21
N TYR A 41 -8.80 -26.70 20.32
CA TYR A 41 -9.36 -26.91 21.66
C TYR A 41 -10.64 -26.10 21.88
N GLN A 42 -10.68 -24.82 21.47
CA GLN A 42 -11.91 -24.04 21.56
C GLN A 42 -13.04 -24.67 20.75
N LEU A 43 -12.75 -25.10 19.52
CA LEU A 43 -13.72 -25.74 18.63
C LEU A 43 -14.32 -27.02 19.26
N PHE A 44 -13.46 -27.92 19.77
CA PHE A 44 -13.93 -29.16 20.40
C PHE A 44 -14.54 -28.96 21.77
N HIS A 45 -14.09 -27.95 22.53
CA HIS A 45 -14.76 -27.55 23.76
C HIS A 45 -16.19 -27.10 23.48
N GLU A 46 -16.39 -26.20 22.51
CA GLU A 46 -17.72 -25.74 22.13
C GLU A 46 -18.57 -26.88 21.56
N ALA A 47 -17.99 -27.81 20.81
CA ALA A 47 -18.73 -28.96 20.28
C ALA A 47 -19.22 -29.92 21.37
N LEU A 48 -18.44 -30.12 22.44
CA LEU A 48 -18.77 -31.09 23.51
C LEU A 48 -19.59 -30.46 24.64
N TYR A 49 -19.29 -29.22 24.99
CA TYR A 49 -19.83 -28.54 26.17
C TYR A 49 -20.63 -27.29 25.83
N GLY A 50 -20.56 -26.82 24.58
CA GLY A 50 -21.27 -25.65 24.12
C GLY A 50 -22.76 -25.88 23.92
N GLN A 51 -23.45 -24.80 23.57
CA GLN A 51 -24.91 -24.80 23.45
C GLN A 51 -25.39 -25.17 22.05
N ASP A 52 -24.53 -25.01 21.04
CA ASP A 52 -24.84 -25.35 19.65
C ASP A 52 -24.51 -26.81 19.34
N ARG A 53 -25.54 -27.66 19.30
CA ARG A 53 -25.39 -29.07 18.92
C ARG A 53 -25.09 -29.27 17.44
N GLY A 54 -25.43 -28.31 16.58
CA GLY A 54 -25.12 -28.36 15.15
C GLY A 54 -23.61 -28.35 14.91
N LEU A 55 -22.85 -27.71 15.79
CA LEU A 55 -21.38 -27.71 15.72
C LEU A 55 -20.80 -29.13 15.79
N ALA A 56 -21.27 -29.95 16.72
CA ALA A 56 -20.80 -31.33 16.87
C ALA A 56 -21.16 -32.20 15.66
N GLU A 57 -22.39 -32.06 15.15
CA GLU A 57 -22.88 -32.76 13.96
C GLU A 57 -22.06 -32.39 12.70
N GLU A 58 -21.72 -31.12 12.53
CA GLU A 58 -20.90 -30.66 11.41
C GLU A 58 -19.46 -31.19 11.48
N ILE A 59 -18.87 -31.26 12.67
CA ILE A 59 -17.54 -31.85 12.86
C ILE A 59 -17.58 -33.36 12.57
N GLU A 60 -18.64 -34.05 12.99
CA GLU A 60 -18.82 -35.48 12.69
C GLU A 60 -19.02 -35.72 11.19
N ALA A 61 -19.71 -34.82 10.50
CA ALA A 61 -19.93 -34.87 9.05
C ALA A 61 -18.62 -34.75 8.23
N LEU A 62 -17.55 -34.15 8.78
CA LEU A 62 -16.23 -34.13 8.15
C LEU A 62 -15.54 -35.51 8.15
N GLY A 63 -16.03 -36.47 8.94
CA GLY A 63 -15.54 -37.83 9.01
C GLY A 63 -14.29 -38.00 9.89
N PRO A 64 -13.60 -39.15 9.79
CA PRO A 64 -12.57 -39.56 10.75
C PRO A 64 -11.21 -38.85 10.61
N LEU A 65 -11.04 -38.04 9.56
CA LEU A 65 -9.79 -37.32 9.28
C LEU A 65 -10.12 -35.90 8.77
N PRO A 66 -10.73 -35.04 9.62
CA PRO A 66 -11.14 -33.71 9.20
C PRO A 66 -9.92 -32.88 8.78
N SER A 67 -10.04 -32.21 7.63
CA SER A 67 -9.02 -31.26 7.19
C SER A 67 -9.06 -30.00 8.07
N GLN A 68 -7.90 -29.35 8.26
CA GLN A 68 -7.85 -28.12 9.06
C GLN A 68 -8.70 -27.00 8.46
N ASN A 69 -8.77 -26.90 7.12
CA ASN A 69 -9.63 -25.92 6.46
C ASN A 69 -11.11 -26.15 6.78
N GLY A 70 -11.57 -27.41 6.78
CA GLY A 70 -12.95 -27.73 7.15
C GLY A 70 -13.27 -27.37 8.60
N LEU A 71 -12.34 -27.63 9.53
CA LEU A 71 -12.47 -27.22 10.92
C LEU A 71 -12.50 -25.69 11.06
N ASP A 72 -11.67 -24.99 10.28
CA ASP A 72 -11.61 -23.54 10.29
C ASP A 72 -12.90 -22.90 9.71
N GLU A 73 -13.48 -23.50 8.66
CA GLU A 73 -14.78 -23.08 8.09
C GLU A 73 -15.93 -23.24 9.10
N ILE A 74 -15.99 -24.38 9.79
CA ILE A 74 -16.96 -24.61 10.85
C ILE A 74 -16.75 -23.59 11.98
N GLY A 75 -15.52 -23.41 12.45
CA GLY A 75 -15.20 -22.43 13.49
C GLY A 75 -15.59 -21.00 13.11
N LEU A 76 -15.47 -20.63 11.83
CA LEU A 76 -15.93 -19.33 11.33
C LEU A 76 -17.46 -19.24 11.25
N LYS A 77 -18.14 -20.29 10.78
CA LYS A 77 -19.61 -20.34 10.70
C LYS A 77 -20.26 -20.18 12.08
N HIS A 78 -19.65 -20.78 13.09
CA HIS A 78 -20.06 -20.71 14.49
C HIS A 78 -19.48 -19.51 15.25
N HIS A 79 -18.83 -18.58 14.54
CA HIS A 79 -18.28 -17.32 15.08
C HIS A 79 -17.32 -17.52 16.26
N LEU A 80 -16.53 -18.58 16.25
CA LEU A 80 -15.55 -18.84 17.30
C LEU A 80 -14.41 -17.83 17.24
N VAL A 81 -14.18 -17.15 18.37
CA VAL A 81 -13.23 -16.04 18.48
C VAL A 81 -11.82 -16.41 17.97
N SER A 82 -11.32 -17.61 18.29
CA SER A 82 -9.99 -18.04 17.83
C SER A 82 -9.89 -18.21 16.32
N HIS A 83 -10.99 -18.55 15.64
CA HIS A 83 -11.04 -18.71 14.19
C HIS A 83 -11.25 -17.36 13.48
N CYS A 84 -12.16 -16.52 13.99
CA CYS A 84 -12.38 -15.17 13.47
C CYS A 84 -11.11 -14.30 13.58
N GLY A 85 -10.38 -14.38 14.70
CA GLY A 85 -9.15 -13.62 14.92
C GLY A 85 -8.03 -13.97 13.94
N LEU A 86 -7.97 -15.22 13.45
CA LEU A 86 -6.99 -15.64 12.44
C LEU A 86 -7.30 -15.05 11.07
N VAL A 87 -8.57 -15.03 10.68
CA VAL A 87 -9.01 -14.44 9.41
C VAL A 87 -8.78 -12.93 9.41
N ALA A 88 -9.13 -12.25 10.50
CA ALA A 88 -8.89 -10.81 10.64
C ALA A 88 -7.40 -10.46 10.49
N ARG A 89 -6.50 -11.15 11.22
CA ARG A 89 -5.06 -10.91 11.12
C ARG A 89 -4.49 -11.20 9.74
N LYS A 90 -4.97 -12.26 9.08
CA LYS A 90 -4.56 -12.57 7.72
C LYS A 90 -5.02 -11.46 6.76
N SER A 91 -6.28 -11.04 6.85
CA SER A 91 -6.82 -9.96 6.02
C SER A 91 -6.10 -8.63 6.25
N GLU A 92 -5.74 -8.30 7.49
CA GLU A 92 -4.96 -7.11 7.83
C GLU A 92 -3.56 -7.18 7.19
N SER A 93 -2.90 -8.34 7.26
CA SER A 93 -1.60 -8.57 6.63
C SER A 93 -1.68 -8.41 5.11
N ASP A 94 -2.66 -9.05 4.47
CA ASP A 94 -2.86 -9.00 3.03
C ASP A 94 -3.16 -7.55 2.57
N ALA A 95 -3.98 -6.82 3.33
CA ALA A 95 -4.25 -5.40 3.07
C ALA A 95 -3.00 -4.53 3.21
N ALA A 96 -2.18 -4.76 4.24
CA ALA A 96 -0.93 -4.04 4.44
C ALA A 96 0.08 -4.31 3.31
N GLU A 97 0.13 -5.53 2.77
CA GLU A 97 0.96 -5.88 1.63
C GLU A 97 0.51 -5.14 0.36
N MET A 98 -0.80 -5.16 0.04
CA MET A 98 -1.35 -4.44 -1.11
C MET A 98 -1.09 -2.93 -1.01
N LEU A 99 -1.28 -2.32 0.16
CA LEU A 99 -0.99 -0.89 0.36
C LEU A 99 0.49 -0.57 0.14
N ARG A 100 1.40 -1.46 0.54
CA ARG A 100 2.83 -1.29 0.32
C ARG A 100 3.19 -1.34 -1.16
N GLU A 101 2.57 -2.25 -1.91
CA GLU A 101 2.78 -2.33 -3.36
C GLU A 101 2.29 -1.06 -4.06
N VAL A 102 1.10 -0.57 -3.72
CA VAL A 102 0.55 0.68 -4.27
C VAL A 102 1.44 1.87 -3.93
N ALA A 103 1.95 1.95 -2.70
CA ALA A 103 2.87 3.01 -2.30
C ALA A 103 4.18 2.99 -3.12
N ASP A 104 4.73 1.80 -3.38
CA ASP A 104 5.94 1.64 -4.20
C ASP A 104 5.70 2.02 -5.67
N GLN A 105 4.56 1.62 -6.23
CA GLN A 105 4.16 2.04 -7.58
C GLN A 105 3.98 3.56 -7.68
N LEU A 106 3.36 4.18 -6.67
CA LEU A 106 3.20 5.64 -6.61
C LEU A 106 4.56 6.35 -6.50
N ALA A 107 5.47 5.86 -5.66
CA ALA A 107 6.82 6.40 -5.53
C ALA A 107 7.58 6.35 -6.87
N LYS A 108 7.52 5.21 -7.58
CA LYS A 108 8.07 5.06 -8.93
C LYS A 108 7.43 6.03 -9.92
N GLY A 109 6.11 6.22 -9.86
CA GLY A 109 5.38 7.17 -10.69
C GLY A 109 5.81 8.62 -10.44
N LEU A 110 5.97 9.02 -9.17
CA LEU A 110 6.46 10.34 -8.79
C LEU A 110 7.87 10.61 -9.31
N MET A 111 8.78 9.64 -9.21
CA MET A 111 10.15 9.76 -9.73
C MET A 111 10.15 9.96 -11.25
N LYS A 112 9.34 9.18 -11.98
CA LYS A 112 9.19 9.34 -13.44
C LYS A 112 8.64 10.73 -13.79
N LYS A 113 7.63 11.21 -13.06
CA LYS A 113 7.05 12.55 -13.27
C LYS A 113 8.07 13.66 -13.03
N GLN A 114 8.85 13.57 -11.94
CA GLN A 114 9.90 14.54 -11.64
C GLN A 114 11.00 14.53 -12.71
N HIS A 115 11.41 13.35 -13.18
CA HIS A 115 12.37 13.23 -14.26
C HIS A 115 11.83 13.88 -15.54
N PHE A 116 10.60 13.58 -15.92
CA PHE A 116 9.97 14.18 -17.09
C PHE A 116 9.86 15.70 -16.98
N ALA A 117 9.41 16.22 -15.84
CA ALA A 117 9.30 17.67 -15.61
C ALA A 117 10.67 18.37 -15.78
N ARG A 118 11.73 17.79 -15.24
CA ARG A 118 13.10 18.30 -15.42
C ARG A 118 13.54 18.29 -16.88
N GLU A 119 13.25 17.22 -17.62
CA GLU A 119 13.59 17.15 -19.04
C GLU A 119 12.83 18.19 -19.88
N VAL A 120 11.56 18.45 -19.56
CA VAL A 120 10.76 19.51 -20.20
C VAL A 120 11.32 20.89 -19.89
N GLU A 121 11.63 21.19 -18.62
CA GLU A 121 12.28 22.44 -18.23
C GLU A 121 13.65 22.62 -18.89
N ARG A 122 14.35 21.51 -19.14
CA ARG A 122 15.64 21.47 -19.83
C ARG A 122 15.54 21.51 -21.35
N SER A 123 14.38 21.86 -21.91
CA SER A 123 14.25 22.26 -23.31
C SER A 123 14.17 23.80 -23.48
N PRO A 124 15.19 24.59 -23.05
CA PRO A 124 15.25 26.03 -23.31
C PRO A 124 15.48 26.35 -24.80
N LYS A 125 15.64 25.32 -25.64
CA LYS A 125 15.94 25.47 -27.06
C LYS A 125 14.85 26.25 -27.78
N VAL A 126 13.59 26.05 -27.44
CA VAL A 126 12.46 26.74 -28.10
C VAL A 126 12.40 28.22 -27.71
N SER A 127 12.52 28.55 -26.42
CA SER A 127 12.53 29.94 -25.94
C SER A 127 13.73 30.70 -26.51
N ALA A 128 14.93 30.14 -26.39
CA ALA A 128 16.13 30.79 -26.91
C ALA A 128 16.09 30.97 -28.44
N THR A 129 15.50 30.04 -29.19
CA THR A 129 15.32 30.23 -30.64
C THR A 129 14.32 31.34 -30.95
N LEU A 130 13.23 31.47 -30.19
CA LEU A 130 12.26 32.55 -30.37
C LEU A 130 12.86 33.92 -30.05
N ASP A 131 13.64 34.01 -28.97
CA ASP A 131 14.32 35.26 -28.60
C ASP A 131 15.32 35.69 -29.69
N ASN A 132 16.10 34.75 -30.24
CA ASN A 132 17.03 35.00 -31.33
C ASN A 132 16.32 35.42 -32.63
N LEU A 133 15.19 34.78 -32.95
CA LEU A 133 14.37 35.15 -34.11
C LEU A 133 13.79 36.56 -33.95
N ASN A 134 13.29 36.89 -32.76
CA ASN A 134 12.71 38.20 -32.46
C ASN A 134 13.76 39.32 -32.56
N ALA A 135 14.97 39.09 -32.04
CA ALA A 135 16.09 40.01 -32.18
C ALA A 135 16.49 40.19 -33.67
N SER A 136 16.52 39.11 -34.44
CA SER A 136 16.84 39.15 -35.87
C SER A 136 15.78 39.93 -36.67
N LEU A 137 14.50 39.73 -36.35
CA LEU A 137 13.39 40.47 -36.98
C LEU A 137 13.47 41.97 -36.66
N SER A 138 13.75 42.32 -35.41
CA SER A 138 13.91 43.72 -34.98
C SER A 138 15.07 44.41 -35.72
N ASN A 139 16.21 43.72 -35.87
CA ASN A 139 17.35 44.21 -36.63
C ASN A 139 17.01 44.40 -38.12
N LEU A 140 16.29 43.45 -38.71
CA LEU A 140 15.87 43.53 -40.12
C LEU A 140 14.99 44.75 -40.36
N MET A 141 13.99 44.99 -39.50
CA MET A 141 13.13 46.18 -39.63
C MET A 141 13.94 47.47 -39.53
N LEU A 142 14.93 47.53 -38.62
CA LEU A 142 15.79 48.70 -38.52
C LEU A 142 16.54 48.96 -39.83
N TYR A 143 17.14 47.93 -40.43
CA TYR A 143 17.83 48.07 -41.71
C TYR A 143 16.89 48.45 -42.85
N GLU A 144 15.67 47.92 -42.89
CA GLU A 144 14.68 48.34 -43.88
C GLU A 144 14.33 49.82 -43.72
N THR A 145 14.07 50.29 -42.49
CA THR A 145 13.79 51.71 -42.26
C THR A 145 14.96 52.60 -42.67
N GLU A 146 16.20 52.24 -42.32
CA GLU A 146 17.39 52.98 -42.72
C GLU A 146 17.55 53.02 -44.25
N LEU A 147 17.35 51.87 -44.92
CA LEU A 147 17.41 51.78 -46.36
C LEU A 147 16.36 52.69 -47.01
N THR A 148 15.13 52.68 -46.51
CA THR A 148 14.06 53.55 -47.02
C THR A 148 14.40 55.03 -46.86
N GLU A 149 15.02 55.44 -45.75
CA GLU A 149 15.42 56.83 -45.53
C GLU A 149 16.60 57.23 -46.42
N ARG A 150 17.59 56.36 -46.62
CA ARG A 150 18.69 56.59 -47.58
C ARG A 150 18.15 56.73 -49.00
N LEU A 151 17.23 55.86 -49.42
CA LEU A 151 16.60 55.95 -50.74
C LEU A 151 15.79 57.25 -50.91
N LYS A 152 15.01 57.67 -49.91
CA LYS A 152 14.30 58.95 -49.93
C LYS A 152 15.26 60.14 -50.02
N THR A 153 16.40 60.07 -49.32
CA THR A 153 17.41 61.13 -49.31
C THR A 153 18.08 61.25 -50.68
N CYS A 154 18.44 60.12 -51.31
CA CYS A 154 18.99 60.10 -52.68
C CYS A 154 17.96 60.55 -53.73
N ALA A 155 16.67 60.27 -53.53
CA ALA A 155 15.60 60.70 -54.44
C ALA A 155 15.29 62.20 -54.38
N LYS A 156 15.77 62.92 -53.35
CA LYS A 156 15.65 64.39 -53.24
C LYS A 156 16.97 65.03 -53.67
N PRO A 157 17.10 65.57 -54.91
CA PRO A 157 18.33 66.22 -55.31
C PRO A 157 18.60 67.45 -54.42
N GLN A 158 19.79 67.52 -53.82
CA GLN A 158 20.23 68.73 -53.12
C GLN A 158 20.30 69.88 -54.12
N LYS A 159 19.39 70.86 -53.97
CA LYS A 159 19.43 72.11 -54.73
C LYS A 159 20.73 72.83 -54.35
N PRO A 160 21.63 73.15 -55.30
CA PRO A 160 22.91 73.76 -54.96
C PRO A 160 22.66 75.13 -54.31
N ALA A 161 23.24 75.31 -53.13
CA ALA A 161 23.27 76.59 -52.45
C ALA A 161 24.03 77.58 -53.35
N ARG A 162 23.30 78.59 -53.80
CA ARG A 162 23.78 79.69 -54.63
C ARG A 162 24.83 80.45 -53.81
N SER A 163 26.11 80.23 -54.09
CA SER A 163 27.21 81.07 -53.61
C SER A 163 27.07 82.44 -54.26
N THR A 164 26.70 83.44 -53.46
CA THR A 164 26.82 84.86 -53.77
C THR A 164 28.06 85.42 -53.07
N ASN A 165 28.73 86.35 -53.76
CA ASN A 165 29.83 87.24 -53.35
C ASN A 165 31.21 86.74 -53.83
N ALA A 166 32.01 87.50 -54.59
CA ALA A 166 32.01 88.91 -54.95
C ALA A 166 32.56 89.10 -56.38
#